data_AF-A0A1S3Y980-F1
#
_entry.id   AF-A0A1S3Y980-F1
#
_cell.length_a   1.000
_cell.length_b   1.000
_cell.length_c   1.000
_cell.angle_alpha   90.00
_cell.angle_beta   90.00
_cell.angle_gamma   90.00
#
_symmetry.space_group_name_H-M   'P 1'
#
loop_
_entity.id
_entity.type
_entity.pdbx_description
1 polymer ?
#
loop_
_entity_poly.entity_id
_entity_poly.type
_entity_poly.pdbx_seq_one_letter_code
_entity_poly.pdbx_strand_id
1 'polypeptide(L)'
;MGSSEMGKDSNFTDEERKSEMDIIEKNENSNKKTRRRKRSSIFPRFACMRLDDEVSVVETPSGECSFDVEASQNGHAPPPPPHLVVMVNGLIGSADDWKYAAKQFVKAYSRDVIVHCSDSNCSTLTFDGVDIMGTRLAEEVLSVIKQHPHLQKISFVCHSLGGLVSRYAIAKLYEQGSARRACGEEMECSLNGSTNLCVEEVSKRKIAGLEPMNFITCATPHLGCRGHKQAPAFCGLYTLEKVASSSSWLLGRSGRHLFLKDCDEGKPPLLLRMASDSEDLPFM
;
A
#
# COMPACT_ATOMS: atom_id res chain seq x y z
N MET A 1 39.02 0.73 76.26
CA MET A 1 40.51 0.77 76.21
C MET A 1 40.99 -0.45 75.44
N GLY A 2 41.85 -0.24 74.44
CA GLY A 2 42.66 -1.24 73.70
C GLY A 2 41.90 -2.01 72.60
N SER A 3 42.20 -1.89 71.30
CA SER A 3 43.42 -2.28 70.53
C SER A 3 43.50 -3.82 70.38
N SER A 4 43.88 -4.47 69.29
CA SER A 4 44.49 -4.13 67.99
C SER A 4 44.57 -5.42 67.13
N GLU A 5 45.02 -5.26 65.89
CA GLU A 5 45.11 -6.14 64.71
C GLU A 5 45.95 -7.45 64.78
N MET A 6 45.91 -8.14 63.61
CA MET A 6 46.80 -9.14 62.98
C MET A 6 46.23 -10.56 63.01
N GLY A 7 45.96 -11.27 61.91
CA GLY A 7 46.42 -11.16 60.52
C GLY A 7 47.26 -12.39 60.15
N LYS A 8 46.78 -13.27 59.26
CA LYS A 8 47.53 -13.91 58.16
C LYS A 8 46.72 -14.97 57.42
N ASP A 9 46.72 -14.78 56.10
CA ASP A 9 46.28 -15.67 55.03
C ASP A 9 47.12 -16.94 54.94
N SER A 10 46.50 -18.04 54.44
CA SER A 10 47.06 -18.79 53.32
C SER A 10 46.05 -19.75 52.68
N ASN A 11 45.93 -19.55 51.36
CA ASN A 11 45.15 -20.25 50.34
C ASN A 11 45.25 -21.79 50.32
N PHE A 12 44.13 -22.45 49.98
CA PHE A 12 44.16 -23.62 49.08
C PHE A 12 42.89 -23.70 48.21
N THR A 13 43.05 -23.21 46.98
CA THR A 13 42.47 -23.57 45.66
C THR A 13 40.97 -23.87 45.48
N ASP A 14 40.33 -23.00 44.68
CA ASP A 14 38.95 -22.96 44.19
C ASP A 14 38.59 -23.94 43.04
N GLU A 15 39.43 -24.93 42.72
CA GLU A 15 39.19 -25.81 41.56
C GLU A 15 38.33 -27.06 41.87
N GLU A 16 38.18 -27.47 43.13
CA GLU A 16 37.45 -28.70 43.47
C GLU A 16 35.96 -28.50 43.82
N ARG A 17 35.48 -27.25 44.00
CA ARG A 17 34.06 -26.98 44.27
C ARG A 17 33.20 -26.73 43.03
N LYS A 18 33.83 -26.57 41.86
CA LYS A 18 33.13 -26.32 40.59
C LYS A 18 32.68 -27.60 39.88
N SER A 19 33.30 -28.74 40.21
CA SER A 19 33.03 -30.02 39.53
C SER A 19 31.87 -30.82 40.14
N GLU A 20 31.46 -30.58 41.39
CA GLU A 20 30.33 -31.30 42.02
C GLU A 20 28.96 -30.62 41.82
N MET A 21 28.90 -29.29 41.62
CA MET A 21 27.63 -28.61 41.32
C MET A 21 27.20 -28.76 39.84
N ASP A 22 28.14 -28.99 38.92
CA ASP A 22 27.83 -29.20 37.50
C ASP A 22 27.32 -30.60 37.16
N ILE A 23 27.43 -31.57 38.09
CA ILE A 23 27.00 -32.97 37.88
C ILE A 23 25.58 -33.20 38.43
N ILE A 24 25.11 -32.40 39.38
CA ILE A 24 23.75 -32.52 39.95
C ILE A 24 22.72 -31.72 39.15
N GLU A 25 23.09 -30.61 38.51
CA GLU A 25 22.16 -29.83 37.66
C GLU A 25 21.89 -30.45 36.28
N LYS A 26 22.73 -31.39 35.82
CA LYS A 26 22.60 -32.02 34.49
C LYS A 26 21.69 -33.25 34.43
N ASN A 27 21.15 -33.73 35.56
CA ASN A 27 20.33 -34.95 35.57
C ASN A 27 18.82 -34.76 35.81
N GLU A 28 18.30 -33.53 35.95
CA GLU A 28 16.85 -33.26 36.01
C GLU A 28 16.23 -32.71 34.71
N ASN A 29 17.01 -32.58 33.64
CA ASN A 29 16.53 -32.02 32.36
C ASN A 29 16.29 -33.06 31.26
N SER A 30 15.77 -34.24 31.63
CA SER A 30 15.25 -35.20 30.66
C SER A 30 13.76 -35.50 30.93
N ASN A 31 12.97 -35.40 29.86
CA ASN A 31 11.53 -35.76 29.77
C ASN A 31 10.48 -34.80 30.35
N LYS A 32 10.39 -33.58 29.79
CA LYS A 32 9.08 -32.93 29.56
C LYS A 32 8.87 -32.63 28.08
N LYS A 33 8.47 -33.65 27.32
CA LYS A 33 7.77 -33.46 26.04
C LYS A 33 6.44 -32.76 26.34
N THR A 34 6.41 -31.44 26.28
CA THR A 34 5.17 -30.67 26.24
C THR A 34 4.47 -30.96 24.91
N ARG A 35 3.60 -31.98 24.93
CA ARG A 35 2.56 -32.19 23.92
C ARG A 35 1.70 -30.92 23.89
N ARG A 36 1.98 -29.99 22.96
CA ARG A 36 1.05 -28.92 22.59
C ARG A 36 -0.24 -29.59 22.10
N ARG A 37 -1.25 -29.66 22.96
CA ARG A 37 -2.62 -30.02 22.57
C ARG A 37 -3.07 -29.01 21.52
N LYS A 38 -3.23 -29.44 20.26
CA LYS A 38 -4.00 -28.70 19.26
C LYS A 38 -5.40 -28.51 19.84
N ARG A 39 -5.73 -27.29 20.28
CA ARG A 39 -7.13 -26.91 20.54
C ARG A 39 -7.83 -26.95 19.18
N SER A 40 -8.64 -27.98 18.94
CA SER A 40 -9.56 -28.01 17.81
C SER A 40 -10.66 -26.98 18.09
N SER A 41 -10.50 -25.77 17.59
CA SER A 41 -11.60 -24.82 17.60
C SER A 41 -12.55 -25.20 16.47
N ILE A 42 -13.72 -25.69 16.83
CA ILE A 42 -14.84 -25.94 15.92
C ILE A 42 -15.53 -24.57 15.73
N PHE A 43 -14.86 -23.67 15.01
CA PHE A 43 -15.54 -22.51 14.44
C PHE A 43 -15.64 -22.73 12.93
N PRO A 44 -16.81 -22.49 12.31
CA PRO A 44 -16.92 -22.58 10.86
C PRO A 44 -15.94 -21.57 10.25
N ARG A 45 -14.91 -22.07 9.57
CA ARG A 45 -13.98 -21.24 8.81
C ARG A 45 -14.76 -20.59 7.67
N PHE A 46 -15.08 -19.30 7.81
CA PHE A 46 -15.60 -18.51 6.71
C PHE A 46 -14.65 -18.61 5.52
N ALA A 47 -15.19 -18.65 4.29
CA ALA A 47 -14.40 -18.81 3.07
C ALA A 47 -13.29 -17.75 2.91
N CYS A 48 -13.43 -16.58 3.57
CA CYS A 48 -12.45 -15.49 3.62
C CYS A 48 -11.29 -15.68 4.62
N MET A 49 -11.24 -16.80 5.36
CA MET A 49 -10.16 -17.12 6.30
C MET A 49 -9.30 -18.31 5.86
N ARG A 50 -9.36 -18.67 4.57
CA ARG A 50 -8.43 -19.64 3.97
C ARG A 50 -7.12 -18.93 3.63
N LEU A 51 -6.30 -18.69 4.64
CA LEU A 51 -4.87 -18.58 4.40
C LEU A 51 -4.38 -20.01 4.15
N ASP A 52 -4.13 -20.35 2.88
CA ASP A 52 -3.34 -21.54 2.58
C ASP A 52 -1.90 -21.22 2.95
N ASP A 53 -1.56 -21.54 4.20
CA ASP A 53 -0.19 -21.42 4.73
C ASP A 53 0.83 -22.24 3.92
N GLU A 54 0.36 -23.16 3.06
CA GLU A 54 1.16 -23.99 2.16
C GLU A 54 1.55 -23.29 0.85
N VAL A 55 0.93 -22.15 0.48
CA VAL A 55 1.35 -21.39 -0.71
C VAL A 55 2.66 -20.66 -0.42
N SER A 56 3.73 -21.09 -1.09
CA SER A 56 4.98 -20.32 -1.15
C SER A 56 4.80 -19.09 -2.03
N VAL A 57 5.34 -17.96 -1.57
CA VAL A 57 5.24 -16.66 -2.23
C VAL A 57 6.63 -16.23 -2.69
N VAL A 58 6.72 -15.69 -3.90
CA VAL A 58 7.96 -15.14 -4.49
C VAL A 58 7.86 -13.62 -4.47
N GLU A 59 8.94 -12.96 -4.04
CA GLU A 59 9.14 -11.53 -4.20
C GLU A 59 10.10 -11.33 -5.38
N THR A 60 9.65 -10.61 -6.41
CA THR A 60 10.48 -10.25 -7.56
C THR A 60 10.69 -8.74 -7.57
N PRO A 61 11.94 -8.24 -7.59
CA PRO A 61 12.19 -6.81 -7.75
C PRO A 61 11.60 -6.31 -9.08
N SER A 62 10.84 -5.22 -9.01
CA SER A 62 10.24 -4.56 -10.19
C SER A 62 10.82 -3.14 -10.39
N GLY A 63 11.70 -2.71 -9.49
CA GLY A 63 12.44 -1.45 -9.49
C GLY A 63 13.52 -1.45 -8.40
N GLU A 64 14.09 -0.28 -8.09
CA GLU A 64 15.17 -0.16 -7.09
C GLU A 64 14.70 -0.58 -5.68
N CYS A 65 13.50 -0.19 -5.26
CA CYS A 65 12.87 -0.75 -4.05
C CYS A 65 11.38 -1.15 -4.23
N SER A 66 10.84 -1.15 -5.46
CA SER A 66 9.52 -1.76 -5.74
C SER A 66 9.64 -3.25 -6.02
N PHE A 67 8.59 -3.99 -5.68
CA PHE A 67 8.56 -5.43 -5.86
C PHE A 67 7.15 -5.94 -6.15
N ASP A 68 7.10 -6.98 -6.98
CA ASP A 68 5.92 -7.79 -7.22
C ASP A 68 5.93 -9.00 -6.30
N VAL A 69 4.73 -9.41 -5.90
CA VAL A 69 4.48 -10.55 -5.04
C VAL A 69 3.53 -11.49 -5.77
N GLU A 70 3.96 -12.72 -5.96
CA GLU A 70 3.22 -13.76 -6.70
C GLU A 70 3.33 -15.12 -6.02
N ALA A 71 2.39 -16.01 -6.32
CA ALA A 71 2.46 -17.38 -5.84
C ALA A 71 3.55 -18.16 -6.60
N SER A 72 4.38 -18.90 -5.88
CA SER A 72 5.40 -19.77 -6.46
C SER A 72 4.74 -20.90 -7.25
N GLN A 73 5.10 -21.02 -8.53
CA GLN A 73 4.60 -22.09 -9.37
C GLN A 73 5.47 -23.36 -9.22
N ASN A 74 4.95 -24.37 -8.51
CA ASN A 74 5.55 -25.71 -8.46
C ASN A 74 4.70 -26.68 -9.30
N GLY A 75 5.19 -27.07 -10.49
CA GLY A 75 4.55 -28.06 -11.36
C GLY A 75 3.91 -27.48 -12.62
N HIS A 76 2.90 -28.17 -13.17
CA HIS A 76 2.19 -27.77 -14.40
C HIS A 76 1.62 -26.35 -14.21
N ALA A 77 2.21 -25.37 -14.88
CA ALA A 77 1.97 -23.95 -14.66
C ALA A 77 0.48 -23.61 -14.91
N PRO A 78 -0.29 -23.20 -13.88
CA PRO A 78 -1.59 -22.60 -14.13
C PRO A 78 -1.43 -21.33 -14.97
N PRO A 79 -2.47 -20.88 -15.68
CA PRO A 79 -2.42 -19.61 -16.41
C PRO A 79 -2.05 -18.47 -15.45
N PRO A 80 -1.25 -17.49 -15.91
CA PRO A 80 -0.78 -16.42 -15.05
C PRO A 80 -1.95 -15.56 -14.55
N PRO A 81 -1.87 -15.01 -13.33
CA PRO A 81 -3.01 -14.34 -12.72
C PRO A 81 -3.42 -13.07 -13.49
N PRO A 82 -4.71 -12.89 -13.82
CA PRO A 82 -5.15 -11.81 -14.72
C PRO A 82 -5.34 -10.46 -14.01
N HIS A 83 -5.14 -10.37 -12.70
CA HIS A 83 -5.51 -9.19 -11.91
C HIS A 83 -4.31 -8.58 -11.18
N LEU A 84 -3.97 -7.35 -11.54
CA LEU A 84 -3.00 -6.54 -10.83
C LEU A 84 -3.62 -5.83 -9.63
N VAL A 85 -3.00 -5.95 -8.46
CA VAL A 85 -3.33 -5.17 -7.27
C VAL A 85 -2.15 -4.27 -6.94
N VAL A 86 -2.34 -2.95 -7.09
CA VAL A 86 -1.32 -1.95 -6.78
C VAL A 86 -1.49 -1.47 -5.35
N MET A 87 -0.45 -1.63 -4.53
CA MET A 87 -0.40 -1.18 -3.15
C MET A 87 0.43 0.10 -3.03
N VAL A 88 -0.13 1.16 -2.43
CA VAL A 88 0.46 2.51 -2.41
C VAL A 88 0.56 3.07 -0.99
N ASN A 89 1.80 3.39 -0.57
CA ASN A 89 2.12 3.89 0.77
C ASN A 89 1.65 5.32 1.03
N GLY A 90 1.64 5.69 2.31
CA GLY A 90 1.37 7.04 2.76
C GLY A 90 2.63 7.89 2.92
N LEU A 91 2.45 9.08 3.49
CA LEU A 91 3.52 10.01 3.82
C LEU A 91 4.62 9.33 4.67
N ILE A 92 5.90 9.52 4.29
CA ILE A 92 7.10 8.93 4.91
C ILE A 92 7.18 7.38 4.80
N GLY A 93 6.21 6.73 4.14
CA GLY A 93 6.20 5.28 3.96
C GLY A 93 7.08 4.78 2.81
N SER A 94 7.07 3.47 2.61
CA SER A 94 7.73 2.78 1.49
C SER A 94 6.97 1.52 1.06
N ALA A 95 7.44 0.86 -0.02
CA ALA A 95 6.89 -0.41 -0.48
C ALA A 95 6.92 -1.52 0.61
N ASP A 96 7.93 -1.50 1.48
CA ASP A 96 8.10 -2.48 2.56
C ASP A 96 6.95 -2.48 3.57
N ASP A 97 6.26 -1.34 3.77
CA ASP A 97 5.07 -1.24 4.63
C ASP A 97 3.96 -2.21 4.18
N TRP A 98 3.92 -2.53 2.88
CA TRP A 98 2.94 -3.43 2.28
C TRP A 98 3.39 -4.89 2.21
N LYS A 99 4.66 -5.20 2.50
CA LYS A 99 5.24 -6.54 2.34
C LYS A 99 4.42 -7.64 3.00
N TYR A 100 3.97 -7.40 4.24
CA TYR A 100 3.14 -8.38 4.93
C TYR A 100 1.77 -8.54 4.26
N ALA A 101 1.09 -7.43 3.97
CA ALA A 101 -0.23 -7.44 3.35
C ALA A 101 -0.22 -8.11 1.97
N ALA A 102 0.77 -7.79 1.14
CA ALA A 102 0.95 -8.39 -0.18
C ALA A 102 1.09 -9.92 -0.10
N LYS A 103 1.93 -10.42 0.82
CA LYS A 103 2.08 -11.87 1.05
C LYS A 103 0.78 -12.53 1.47
N GLN A 104 0.03 -11.93 2.39
CA GLN A 104 -1.26 -12.50 2.82
C GLN A 104 -2.28 -12.48 1.68
N PHE A 105 -2.27 -11.42 0.87
CA PHE A 105 -3.21 -11.27 -0.25
C PHE A 105 -2.95 -12.33 -1.33
N VAL A 106 -1.69 -12.55 -1.70
CA VAL A 106 -1.29 -13.60 -2.64
C VAL A 106 -1.56 -14.99 -2.09
N LYS A 107 -1.33 -15.25 -0.80
CA LYS A 107 -1.69 -16.53 -0.18
C LYS A 107 -3.19 -16.82 -0.27
N ALA A 108 -4.02 -15.79 -0.08
CA ALA A 108 -5.48 -15.92 -0.15
C ALA A 108 -6.00 -16.07 -1.59
N TYR A 109 -5.32 -15.48 -2.59
CA TYR A 109 -5.78 -15.39 -3.98
C TYR A 109 -4.69 -15.81 -4.99
N SER A 110 -3.99 -16.90 -4.69
CA SER A 110 -2.75 -17.32 -5.36
C SER A 110 -2.83 -17.52 -6.87
N ARG A 111 -4.02 -17.72 -7.42
CA ARG A 111 -4.25 -17.92 -8.86
C ARG A 111 -4.86 -16.71 -9.56
N ASP A 112 -5.33 -15.74 -8.80
CA ASP A 112 -6.16 -14.66 -9.31
C ASP A 112 -5.40 -13.34 -9.39
N VAL A 113 -4.41 -13.12 -8.50
CA VAL A 113 -3.77 -11.81 -8.34
C VAL A 113 -2.24 -11.84 -8.40
N ILE A 114 -1.70 -10.77 -8.97
CA ILE A 114 -0.31 -10.30 -8.80
C ILE A 114 -0.40 -9.02 -7.96
N VAL A 115 0.42 -8.91 -6.91
CA VAL A 115 0.44 -7.71 -6.07
C VAL A 115 1.72 -6.91 -6.33
N HIS A 116 1.57 -5.68 -6.78
CA HIS A 116 2.68 -4.73 -6.95
C HIS A 116 2.73 -3.76 -5.78
N CYS A 117 3.83 -3.77 -5.02
CA CYS A 117 4.10 -2.77 -3.98
C CYS A 117 4.90 -1.62 -4.60
N SER A 118 4.23 -0.48 -4.77
CA SER A 118 4.79 0.70 -5.44
C SER A 118 5.88 1.35 -4.60
N ASP A 119 6.96 1.76 -5.25
CA ASP A 119 8.07 2.50 -4.64
C ASP A 119 8.34 3.86 -5.31
N SER A 120 7.52 4.25 -6.29
CA SER A 120 7.62 5.56 -6.96
C SER A 120 7.65 6.77 -6.01
N ASN A 121 7.16 6.60 -4.77
CA ASN A 121 7.03 7.65 -3.77
C ASN A 121 7.41 7.16 -2.36
N CYS A 122 8.68 6.85 -2.14
CA CYS A 122 9.19 6.45 -0.83
C CYS A 122 9.78 7.62 -0.02
N SER A 123 9.73 7.52 1.31
CA SER A 123 10.42 8.43 2.23
C SER A 123 10.14 9.93 1.93
N THR A 124 11.18 10.72 1.67
CA THR A 124 11.07 12.17 1.42
C THR A 124 10.42 12.51 0.08
N LEU A 125 10.40 11.59 -0.90
CA LEU A 125 9.68 11.78 -2.16
C LEU A 125 8.17 11.95 -1.94
N THR A 126 7.67 11.49 -0.78
CA THR A 126 6.28 11.70 -0.39
C THR A 126 5.93 13.17 -0.12
N PHE A 127 6.91 14.09 -0.14
CA PHE A 127 6.72 15.53 0.08
C PHE A 127 6.55 16.33 -1.23
N ASP A 128 6.70 15.69 -2.39
CA ASP A 128 6.74 16.36 -3.70
C ASP A 128 5.38 16.85 -4.23
N GLY A 129 4.29 16.50 -3.55
CA GLY A 129 2.93 16.88 -3.94
C GLY A 129 2.20 15.78 -4.70
N VAL A 130 0.89 15.71 -4.47
CA VAL A 130 -0.02 14.68 -5.03
C VAL A 130 0.05 14.58 -6.55
N ASP A 131 0.23 15.70 -7.25
CA ASP A 131 0.31 15.76 -8.70
C ASP A 131 1.60 15.12 -9.25
N ILE A 132 2.74 15.45 -8.65
CA ILE A 132 4.04 14.89 -9.03
C ILE A 132 4.08 13.41 -8.68
N MET A 133 3.70 13.06 -7.45
CA MET A 133 3.68 11.68 -6.98
C MET A 133 2.73 10.82 -7.81
N GLY A 134 1.55 11.33 -8.15
CA GLY A 134 0.57 10.62 -8.96
C GLY A 134 1.04 10.42 -10.40
N THR A 135 1.81 11.35 -10.95
CA THR A 135 2.44 11.19 -12.27
C THR A 135 3.47 10.07 -12.25
N ARG A 136 4.35 10.04 -11.24
CA ARG A 136 5.34 8.95 -11.07
C ARG A 136 4.67 7.59 -10.89
N LEU A 137 3.61 7.53 -10.07
CA LEU A 137 2.85 6.30 -9.88
C LEU A 137 2.20 5.83 -11.18
N ALA A 138 1.66 6.73 -12.01
CA ALA A 138 1.10 6.38 -13.31
C ALA A 138 2.15 5.76 -14.25
N GLU A 139 3.35 6.34 -14.30
CA GLU A 139 4.48 5.82 -15.09
C GLU A 139 4.96 4.44 -14.60
N GLU A 140 5.02 4.25 -13.28
CA GLU A 140 5.35 2.96 -12.66
C GLU A 140 4.31 1.90 -13.02
N VAL A 141 3.02 2.20 -12.86
CA VAL A 141 1.92 1.28 -13.21
C VAL A 141 1.95 0.90 -14.68
N LEU A 142 2.19 1.84 -15.60
CA LEU A 142 2.35 1.53 -17.02
C LEU A 142 3.53 0.59 -17.28
N SER A 143 4.62 0.73 -16.54
CA SER A 143 5.80 -0.12 -16.66
C SER A 143 5.50 -1.55 -16.20
N VAL A 144 4.78 -1.71 -15.07
CA VAL A 144 4.30 -3.02 -14.58
C VAL A 144 3.37 -3.68 -15.58
N ILE A 145 2.40 -2.94 -16.13
CA ILE A 145 1.46 -3.48 -17.12
C ILE A 145 2.19 -3.97 -18.38
N LYS A 146 3.21 -3.24 -18.85
CA LYS A 146 4.03 -3.66 -20.00
C LYS A 146 4.82 -4.95 -19.73
N GLN A 147 5.27 -5.16 -18.50
CA GLN A 147 5.97 -6.38 -18.09
C GLN A 147 5.01 -7.58 -18.00
N HIS A 148 3.73 -7.33 -17.73
CA HIS A 148 2.70 -8.35 -17.52
C HIS A 148 1.56 -8.23 -18.56
N PRO A 149 1.79 -8.54 -19.85
CA PRO A 149 0.82 -8.32 -20.93
C PRO A 149 -0.44 -9.20 -20.84
N HIS A 150 -0.47 -10.17 -19.93
CA HIS A 150 -1.61 -11.05 -19.69
C HIS A 150 -2.65 -10.44 -18.72
N LEU A 151 -2.31 -9.31 -18.07
CA LEU A 151 -3.23 -8.63 -17.16
C LEU A 151 -4.49 -8.16 -17.88
N GLN A 152 -5.62 -8.31 -17.20
CA GLN A 152 -6.94 -7.90 -17.69
C GLN A 152 -7.64 -6.95 -16.73
N LYS A 153 -7.27 -7.00 -15.44
CA LYS A 153 -7.95 -6.31 -14.34
C LYS A 153 -6.95 -5.54 -13.50
N ILE A 154 -7.39 -4.42 -12.92
CA ILE A 154 -6.59 -3.62 -11.99
C ILE A 154 -7.40 -3.21 -10.75
N SER A 155 -6.78 -3.31 -9.58
CA SER A 155 -7.26 -2.74 -8.31
C SER A 155 -6.17 -1.91 -7.66
N PHE A 156 -6.57 -0.98 -6.80
CA PHE A 156 -5.67 -0.21 -5.94
C PHE A 156 -6.03 -0.40 -4.47
N VAL A 157 -5.02 -0.54 -3.63
CA VAL A 157 -5.12 -0.55 -2.17
C VAL A 157 -4.16 0.50 -1.62
N CYS A 158 -4.70 1.53 -0.98
CA CYS A 158 -3.92 2.73 -0.67
C CYS A 158 -4.02 3.09 0.81
N HIS A 159 -2.93 3.58 1.40
CA HIS A 159 -2.89 4.05 2.77
C HIS A 159 -2.66 5.56 2.83
N SER A 160 -3.48 6.27 3.60
CA SER A 160 -3.33 7.69 3.90
C SER A 160 -3.14 8.52 2.62
N LEU A 161 -2.06 9.30 2.51
CA LEU A 161 -1.68 10.08 1.33
C LEU A 161 -1.69 9.27 0.02
N GLY A 162 -1.37 7.98 0.08
CA GLY A 162 -1.35 7.10 -1.09
C GLY A 162 -2.67 7.06 -1.83
N GLY A 163 -3.80 7.19 -1.14
CA GLY A 163 -5.12 7.21 -1.81
C GLY A 163 -5.35 8.45 -2.66
N LEU A 164 -4.80 9.61 -2.25
CA LEU A 164 -4.83 10.83 -3.05
C LEU A 164 -3.90 10.67 -4.27
N VAL A 165 -2.70 10.16 -4.06
CA VAL A 165 -1.71 9.87 -5.12
C VAL A 165 -2.31 8.92 -6.16
N SER A 166 -2.95 7.84 -5.73
CA SER A 166 -3.59 6.88 -6.63
C SER A 166 -4.77 7.47 -7.38
N ARG A 167 -5.58 8.35 -6.78
CA ARG A 167 -6.65 9.03 -7.52
C ARG A 167 -6.10 9.87 -8.66
N TYR A 168 -5.04 10.64 -8.41
CA TYR A 168 -4.37 11.42 -9.43
C TYR A 168 -3.77 10.53 -10.53
N ALA A 169 -3.11 9.44 -10.15
CA ALA A 169 -2.57 8.47 -11.11
C ALA A 169 -3.67 7.82 -11.96
N ILE A 170 -4.79 7.43 -11.36
CA ILE A 170 -5.94 6.87 -12.08
C ILE A 170 -6.46 7.88 -13.11
N ALA A 171 -6.62 9.16 -12.76
CA ALA A 171 -7.05 10.19 -13.71
C ALA A 171 -6.11 10.30 -14.92
N LYS A 172 -4.79 10.14 -14.71
CA LYS A 172 -3.78 10.11 -15.79
C LYS A 172 -3.86 8.85 -16.66
N LEU A 173 -4.18 7.71 -16.06
CA LEU A 173 -4.26 6.41 -16.73
C LEU A 173 -5.64 6.15 -17.35
N TYR A 174 -6.62 6.99 -17.06
CA TYR A 174 -8.00 6.77 -17.46
C TYR A 174 -8.19 7.02 -18.94
N GLU A 175 -8.57 5.98 -19.67
CA GLU A 175 -8.89 6.06 -21.08
C GLU A 175 -10.40 6.29 -21.24
N GLN A 176 -10.77 7.51 -21.62
CA GLN A 176 -12.10 7.76 -22.16
C GLN A 176 -12.10 7.27 -23.61
N GLY A 177 -12.81 6.17 -23.87
CA GLY A 177 -12.88 5.57 -25.21
C GLY A 177 -13.19 6.63 -26.26
N SER A 178 -12.28 6.81 -27.22
CA SER A 178 -12.40 7.41 -28.56
C SER A 178 -13.36 8.58 -28.86
N ALA A 179 -13.98 9.26 -27.89
CA ALA A 179 -14.91 10.36 -28.16
C ALA A 179 -14.19 11.66 -28.57
N ARG A 180 -12.85 11.69 -28.53
CA ARG A 180 -12.02 12.86 -28.86
C ARG A 180 -11.24 12.77 -30.18
N ARG A 181 -11.53 11.80 -31.06
CA ARG A 181 -10.98 11.80 -32.45
C ARG A 181 -12.08 11.76 -33.51
N ALA A 182 -12.97 12.75 -33.51
CA ALA A 182 -13.72 13.21 -34.69
C ALA A 182 -14.55 14.46 -34.35
N CYS A 183 -13.94 15.51 -33.81
CA CYS A 183 -14.58 16.83 -33.74
C CYS A 183 -13.57 17.89 -34.19
N GLY A 184 -13.16 17.74 -35.45
CA GLY A 184 -12.42 18.71 -36.21
C GLY A 184 -12.90 18.55 -37.64
N GLU A 185 -13.80 19.46 -38.04
CA GLU A 185 -14.25 19.84 -39.38
C GLU A 185 -15.77 19.97 -39.43
N GLU A 186 -16.19 21.22 -39.59
CA GLU A 186 -17.54 21.63 -39.96
C GLU A 186 -17.93 20.93 -41.27
N MET A 187 -18.96 20.09 -41.27
CA MET A 187 -19.70 19.81 -42.50
C MET A 187 -21.16 19.46 -42.21
N GLU A 188 -22.01 20.04 -43.06
CA GLU A 188 -23.46 20.10 -43.04
C GLU A 188 -24.20 18.78 -42.77
N CYS A 189 -25.35 18.96 -42.12
CA CYS A 189 -26.34 17.98 -41.76
C CYS A 189 -26.89 17.22 -42.97
N SER A 190 -27.02 15.90 -42.83
CA SER A 190 -28.08 15.15 -43.53
C SER A 190 -28.55 14.01 -42.63
N LEU A 191 -29.84 14.09 -42.27
CA LEU A 191 -30.57 13.02 -41.62
C LEU A 191 -30.53 11.75 -42.48
N ASN A 192 -30.12 10.63 -41.91
CA ASN A 192 -30.84 9.37 -42.10
C ASN A 192 -30.50 8.36 -41.00
N GLY A 193 -31.56 7.75 -40.48
CA GLY A 193 -31.56 7.00 -39.23
C GLY A 193 -30.77 5.69 -39.25
N SER A 194 -30.24 5.35 -38.08
CA SER A 194 -30.09 3.97 -37.62
C SER A 194 -30.01 4.00 -36.10
N THR A 195 -31.11 3.64 -35.45
CA THR A 195 -31.22 3.37 -34.03
C THR A 195 -30.43 2.08 -33.71
N ASN A 196 -29.10 2.18 -33.65
CA ASN A 196 -28.21 1.12 -33.15
C ASN A 196 -26.97 1.66 -32.40
N LEU A 197 -26.84 2.99 -32.23
CA LEU A 197 -25.67 3.62 -31.59
C LEU A 197 -25.64 3.51 -30.05
N CYS A 198 -26.70 2.99 -29.42
CA CYS A 198 -26.86 3.07 -27.97
C CYS A 198 -26.27 1.87 -27.19
N VAL A 199 -25.70 0.87 -27.86
CA VAL A 199 -25.21 -0.38 -27.21
C VAL A 199 -23.69 -0.57 -27.33
N GLU A 200 -23.03 0.08 -28.30
CA GLU A 200 -21.57 0.02 -28.51
C GLU A 200 -20.79 1.13 -27.75
N GLU A 201 -21.48 2.18 -27.30
CA GLU A 201 -20.91 3.38 -26.63
C GLU A 201 -20.49 3.14 -25.15
N VAL A 202 -20.61 1.91 -24.63
CA VAL A 202 -20.04 1.52 -23.33
C VAL A 202 -18.96 0.46 -23.55
N SER A 203 -17.99 0.77 -24.41
CA SER A 203 -16.66 0.20 -24.23
C SER A 203 -16.19 0.62 -22.84
N LYS A 204 -16.36 -0.29 -21.86
CA LYS A 204 -16.10 -0.10 -20.43
C LYS A 204 -14.84 0.73 -20.24
N ARG A 205 -14.97 1.94 -19.70
CA ARG A 205 -13.87 2.87 -19.44
C ARG A 205 -12.74 2.13 -18.71
N LYS A 206 -11.51 2.22 -19.24
CA LYS A 206 -10.35 1.42 -18.82
C LYS A 206 -9.35 2.28 -18.05
N ILE A 207 -8.51 1.63 -17.25
CA ILE A 207 -7.33 2.23 -16.65
C ILE A 207 -6.12 1.58 -17.32
N ALA A 208 -5.43 2.31 -18.19
CA ALA A 208 -4.32 1.80 -19.01
C ALA A 208 -4.67 0.48 -19.72
N GLY A 209 -5.82 0.43 -20.41
CA GLY A 209 -6.34 -0.78 -21.06
C GLY A 209 -6.94 -1.86 -20.13
N LEU A 210 -6.74 -1.78 -18.80
CA LEU A 210 -7.23 -2.78 -17.85
C LEU A 210 -8.63 -2.45 -17.31
N GLU A 211 -9.43 -3.49 -17.04
CA GLU A 211 -10.74 -3.36 -16.40
C GLU A 211 -10.57 -2.93 -14.93
N PRO A 212 -11.13 -1.77 -14.52
CA PRO A 212 -11.09 -1.33 -13.13
C PRO A 212 -11.97 -2.23 -12.25
N MET A 213 -11.43 -2.73 -11.13
CA MET A 213 -12.14 -3.63 -10.23
C MET A 213 -12.44 -3.01 -8.86
N ASN A 214 -11.42 -2.62 -8.11
CA ASN A 214 -11.58 -2.07 -6.76
C ASN A 214 -10.64 -0.90 -6.51
N PHE A 215 -11.14 0.13 -5.82
CA PHE A 215 -10.35 1.24 -5.30
C PHE A 215 -10.57 1.32 -3.78
N ILE A 216 -9.59 0.84 -3.01
CA ILE A 216 -9.69 0.71 -1.56
C ILE A 216 -8.71 1.69 -0.91
N THR A 217 -9.23 2.53 -0.02
CA THR A 217 -8.41 3.51 0.70
C THR A 217 -8.58 3.40 2.20
N CYS A 218 -7.48 3.38 2.95
CA CYS A 218 -7.46 3.32 4.41
C CYS A 218 -6.90 4.63 4.97
N ALA A 219 -7.67 5.32 5.81
CA ALA A 219 -7.27 6.59 6.46
C ALA A 219 -6.85 7.72 5.48
N THR A 220 -7.37 7.73 4.25
CA THR A 220 -7.04 8.74 3.25
C THR A 220 -7.83 10.04 3.48
N PRO A 221 -7.15 11.19 3.59
CA PRO A 221 -7.80 12.50 3.75
C PRO A 221 -8.27 13.03 2.39
N HIS A 222 -9.32 12.43 1.82
CA HIS A 222 -9.83 12.75 0.47
C HIS A 222 -10.20 14.23 0.26
N LEU A 223 -10.62 14.92 1.32
CA LEU A 223 -10.97 16.35 1.31
C LEU A 223 -9.91 17.22 1.99
N GLY A 224 -8.73 16.67 2.23
CA GLY A 224 -7.67 17.28 3.03
C GLY A 224 -7.90 17.15 4.54
N CYS A 225 -7.00 17.79 5.29
CA CYS A 225 -6.92 17.78 6.75
C CYS A 225 -7.24 19.17 7.35
N ARG A 226 -7.74 20.11 6.53
CA ARG A 226 -8.04 21.47 6.98
C ARG A 226 -9.48 21.58 7.47
N GLY A 227 -9.62 21.69 8.79
CA GLY A 227 -10.83 22.19 9.44
C GLY A 227 -11.76 21.11 10.01
N HIS A 228 -12.49 21.53 11.04
CA HIS A 228 -13.58 20.84 11.75
C HIS A 228 -13.24 19.98 12.99
N LYS A 229 -12.16 20.25 13.74
CA LYS A 229 -11.86 19.56 15.03
C LYS A 229 -11.78 18.03 14.89
N GLN A 230 -11.48 17.54 13.68
CA GLN A 230 -11.67 16.15 13.28
C GLN A 230 -10.36 15.36 13.21
N ALA A 231 -9.19 15.94 13.48
CA ALA A 231 -7.97 15.16 13.54
C ALA A 231 -8.01 14.20 14.76
N PRO A 232 -8.29 12.89 14.56
CA PRO A 232 -8.51 11.97 15.69
C PRO A 232 -7.20 11.73 16.44
N ALA A 233 -6.06 11.84 15.74
CA ALA A 233 -4.72 11.77 16.30
C ALA A 233 -4.40 12.93 17.28
N PHE A 234 -5.15 14.05 17.23
CA PHE A 234 -4.96 15.21 18.10
C PHE A 234 -6.16 15.49 19.02
N CYS A 235 -7.02 14.50 19.26
CA CYS A 235 -8.15 14.59 20.19
C CYS A 235 -9.09 15.79 19.94
N GLY A 236 -9.20 16.29 18.71
CA GLY A 236 -10.04 17.45 18.39
C GLY A 236 -9.58 18.80 18.98
N LEU A 237 -8.32 18.88 19.44
CA LEU A 237 -7.71 20.12 19.92
C LEU A 237 -7.39 21.03 18.73
N TYR A 238 -8.24 22.02 18.51
CA TYR A 238 -8.13 23.05 17.47
C TYR A 238 -6.74 23.70 17.35
N THR A 239 -6.00 23.83 18.46
CA THR A 239 -4.64 24.40 18.49
C THR A 239 -3.62 23.53 17.76
N LEU A 240 -3.68 22.20 17.90
CA LEU A 240 -2.80 21.26 17.20
C LEU A 240 -3.11 21.20 15.71
N GLU A 241 -4.37 21.26 15.31
CA GLU A 241 -4.76 21.38 13.90
C GLU A 241 -4.24 22.69 13.29
N LYS A 242 -4.32 23.79 14.04
CA LYS A 242 -3.80 25.09 13.61
C LYS A 242 -2.28 25.09 13.50
N VAL A 243 -1.57 24.42 14.41
CA VAL A 243 -0.11 24.25 14.33
C VAL A 243 0.29 23.33 13.18
N ALA A 244 -0.37 22.17 13.02
CA ALA A 244 -0.10 21.24 11.92
C ALA A 244 -0.37 21.89 10.55
N SER A 245 -1.46 22.66 10.43
CA SER A 245 -1.71 23.42 9.21
C SER A 245 -0.67 24.52 9.00
N SER A 246 -0.23 25.22 10.06
CA SER A 246 0.79 26.28 9.96
C SER A 246 2.18 25.74 9.63
N SER A 247 2.47 24.50 10.05
CA SER A 247 3.71 23.78 9.79
C SER A 247 3.62 22.86 8.56
N SER A 248 2.57 22.99 7.74
CA SER A 248 2.37 22.11 6.57
C SER A 248 3.52 22.19 5.56
N TRP A 249 4.27 23.29 5.55
CA TRP A 249 5.46 23.46 4.71
C TRP A 249 6.57 22.46 5.05
N LEU A 250 6.61 21.92 6.27
CA LEU A 250 7.56 20.88 6.68
C LEU A 250 7.33 19.55 5.93
N LEU A 251 6.12 19.35 5.40
CA LEU A 251 5.75 18.21 4.57
C LEU A 251 5.80 18.57 3.07
N GLY A 252 6.57 19.61 2.73
CA GLY A 252 6.75 20.10 1.37
C GLY A 252 5.44 20.52 0.70
N ARG A 253 5.33 20.17 -0.58
CA ARG A 253 4.15 20.46 -1.41
C ARG A 253 2.97 19.57 -1.02
N SER A 254 3.22 18.31 -0.62
CA SER A 254 2.19 17.41 -0.11
C SER A 254 1.44 17.99 1.08
N GLY A 255 2.14 18.63 2.02
CA GLY A 255 1.51 19.35 3.12
C GLY A 255 0.64 20.51 2.66
N ARG A 256 1.06 21.28 1.64
CA ARG A 256 0.23 22.36 1.07
C ARG A 256 -1.07 21.81 0.49
N HIS A 257 -1.01 20.70 -0.26
CA HIS A 257 -2.19 20.04 -0.81
C HIS A 257 -3.12 19.51 0.29
N LEU A 258 -2.57 18.77 1.27
CA LEU A 258 -3.34 18.21 2.39
C LEU A 258 -4.08 19.30 3.19
N PHE A 259 -3.49 20.49 3.33
CA PHE A 259 -4.11 21.59 4.07
C PHE A 259 -4.82 22.61 3.17
N LEU A 260 -5.05 22.31 1.89
CA LEU A 260 -5.74 23.20 0.94
C LEU A 260 -5.12 24.62 0.94
N LYS A 261 -3.79 24.69 0.84
CA LYS A 261 -2.99 25.93 0.83
C LYS A 261 -2.29 26.18 -0.51
N ASP A 262 -2.54 25.33 -1.49
CA ASP A 262 -2.01 25.32 -2.85
C ASP A 262 -2.93 26.08 -3.83
N CYS A 263 -3.15 27.37 -3.54
CA CYS A 263 -3.91 28.23 -4.45
C CYS A 263 -3.02 28.63 -5.63
N ASP A 264 -3.16 27.95 -6.76
CA ASP A 264 -2.43 28.24 -7.99
C ASP A 264 -3.26 29.17 -8.89
N GLU A 265 -2.75 30.37 -9.19
CA GLU A 265 -3.20 31.27 -10.28
C GLU A 265 -4.72 31.30 -10.57
N GLY A 266 -5.53 31.50 -9.52
CA GLY A 266 -6.99 31.63 -9.64
C GLY A 266 -7.77 30.30 -9.69
N LYS A 267 -7.10 29.15 -9.64
CA LYS A 267 -7.71 27.82 -9.53
C LYS A 267 -7.92 27.43 -8.06
N PRO A 268 -8.98 26.65 -7.75
CA PRO A 268 -9.15 26.09 -6.41
C PRO A 268 -8.03 25.08 -6.08
N PRO A 269 -7.78 24.80 -4.78
CA PRO A 269 -6.81 23.80 -4.32
C PRO A 269 -6.96 22.46 -5.02
N LEU A 270 -5.84 21.75 -5.27
CA LEU A 270 -5.83 20.52 -6.05
C LEU A 270 -6.80 19.47 -5.51
N LEU A 271 -6.84 19.24 -4.19
CA LEU A 271 -7.73 18.22 -3.62
C LEU A 271 -9.21 18.55 -3.80
N LEU A 272 -9.57 19.83 -3.85
CA LEU A 272 -10.95 20.24 -4.12
C LEU A 272 -11.30 19.97 -5.59
N ARG A 273 -10.35 20.19 -6.50
CA ARG A 273 -10.51 19.85 -7.91
C ARG A 273 -10.74 18.33 -8.05
N MET A 274 -9.87 17.52 -7.44
CA MET A 274 -9.96 16.04 -7.40
C MET A 274 -11.21 15.46 -6.70
N ALA A 275 -12.06 16.32 -6.11
CA ALA A 275 -13.33 15.91 -5.52
C ALA A 275 -14.50 16.04 -6.49
N SER A 276 -14.32 16.71 -7.64
CA SER A 276 -15.32 16.87 -8.69
C SER A 276 -14.78 16.26 -9.99
N ASP A 277 -15.66 15.79 -10.87
CA ASP A 277 -15.25 15.41 -12.22
C ASP A 277 -15.11 16.67 -13.07
N SER A 278 -14.02 16.77 -13.85
CA SER A 278 -13.85 17.79 -14.87
C SER A 278 -13.83 17.17 -16.27
N GLU A 279 -14.29 17.92 -17.27
CA GLU A 279 -14.42 17.46 -18.67
C GLU A 279 -13.09 16.99 -19.29
N ASP A 280 -11.95 17.50 -18.80
CA ASP A 280 -10.62 17.19 -19.34
C ASP A 280 -9.91 16.04 -18.63
N LEU A 281 -10.23 15.78 -17.36
CA LEU A 281 -9.68 14.70 -16.55
C LEU A 281 -10.77 14.21 -15.58
N PRO A 282 -11.28 12.98 -15.72
CA PRO A 282 -12.22 12.44 -14.75
C PRO A 282 -11.49 12.23 -13.41
N PHE A 283 -12.19 12.42 -12.29
CA PHE A 283 -11.63 12.33 -10.94
C PHE A 283 -10.58 13.41 -10.59
N MET A 284 -10.60 14.56 -11.26
CA MET A 284 -9.65 15.68 -11.17
C MET A 284 -10.30 17.06 -11.20
#